data_AF-A0A3P5XDW9-F1
#
_entry.id   AF-A0A3P5XDW9-F1
#
_cell.length_a   1.000
_cell.length_b   1.000
_cell.length_c   1.000
_cell.angle_alpha   90.00
_cell.angle_beta   90.00
_cell.angle_gamma   90.00
#
_symmetry.space_group_name_H-M   'P 1'
#
loop_
_entity.id
_entity.type
_entity.pdbx_description
1 polymer ?
#
loop_
_entity_poly.entity_id
_entity_poly.type
_entity_poly.pdbx_seq_one_letter_code
_entity_poly.pdbx_strand_id
1 'polypeptide(L)' 'MLWISTQDKKSLINVKEVTVNGKKIKGFVSSSTLDEWSKDLGKYESNERALEVLNEIFMKIEENNGISVTFAMPKK' A
#
# COMPACT_ATOMS: atom_id res chain seq x y z
N MET A 1 -7.74 -3.29 -10.01
CA MET A 1 -6.50 -2.48 -9.88
C MET A 1 -6.40 -1.91 -8.47
N LEU A 2 -5.21 -1.81 -7.85
CA LEU A 2 -5.04 -1.22 -6.52
C LEU A 2 -4.23 0.08 -6.60
N TRP A 3 -4.86 1.18 -6.20
CA TRP A 3 -4.26 2.52 -6.17
C TRP A 3 -4.12 2.98 -4.72
N ILE A 4 -2.90 3.33 -4.33
CA ILE A 4 -2.60 3.77 -2.97
C ILE A 4 -2.09 5.21 -2.97
N SER A 5 -2.74 6.07 -2.19
CA SER A 5 -2.21 7.37 -1.81
C SER A 5 -1.24 7.21 -0.63
N THR A 6 -0.02 7.72 -0.77
CA THR A 6 1.00 7.68 0.26
C THR A 6 0.59 8.53 1.48
N GLN A 7 1.09 8.15 2.65
CA GLN A 7 0.76 8.77 3.93
C GLN A 7 1.17 10.26 3.98
N ASP A 8 2.27 10.60 3.30
CA ASP A 8 2.76 11.98 3.14
C ASP A 8 1.93 12.81 2.13
N LYS A 9 0.97 12.17 1.45
CA LYS A 9 0.08 12.74 0.42
C LYS A 9 0.80 13.28 -0.82
N LYS A 10 2.06 12.89 -1.05
CA LYS A 10 2.85 13.37 -2.18
C LYS A 10 2.74 12.46 -3.40
N SER A 11 2.14 11.28 -3.28
CA SER A 11 2.09 10.32 -4.37
C SER A 11 0.83 9.48 -4.36
N LEU A 12 0.31 9.21 -5.55
CA LEU A 12 -0.73 8.23 -5.83
C LEU A 12 -0.10 7.20 -6.76
N ILE A 13 -0.06 5.93 -6.34
CA ILE A 13 0.64 4.89 -7.10
C ILE A 13 -0.22 3.65 -7.31
N ASN A 14 -0.14 3.06 -8.51
CA ASN A 14 -0.71 1.75 -8.79
C ASN A 14 0.28 0.69 -8.33
N VAL A 15 -0.14 -0.15 -7.38
CA VAL A 15 0.72 -1.18 -6.79
C VAL A 15 0.28 -2.57 -7.26
N LYS A 16 1.27 -3.46 -7.38
CA LYS A 16 1.07 -4.89 -7.64
C LYS A 16 1.15 -5.71 -6.36
N GLU A 17 2.03 -5.31 -5.45
CA GLU A 17 2.20 -5.94 -4.15
C GLU A 17 2.28 -4.86 -3.06
N VAL A 18 1.77 -5.19 -1.87
CA VAL A 18 1.91 -4.39 -0.66
C VAL A 18 2.51 -5.28 0.43
N THR A 19 3.63 -4.86 1.02
CA THR A 19 4.39 -5.66 1.99
C THR A 19 4.70 -4.84 3.23
N VAL A 20 4.62 -5.46 4.40
CA VAL A 20 5.06 -4.85 5.67
C VAL A 20 6.52 -5.21 5.91
N ASN A 21 7.35 -4.20 6.16
CA ASN A 21 8.74 -4.34 6.57
C ASN A 21 8.94 -3.61 7.91
N GLY A 22 8.71 -4.34 9.00
CA GLY A 22 8.65 -3.79 10.35
C GLY A 22 7.60 -2.69 10.46
N LYS A 23 8.04 -1.46 10.73
CA LYS A 23 7.14 -0.30 10.90
C LYS A 23 6.73 0.37 9.59
N LYS A 24 7.17 -0.13 8.44
CA LYS A 24 6.93 0.48 7.13
C LYS A 24 6.07 -0.40 6.26
N ILE A 25 5.20 0.21 5.48
CA ILE A 25 4.47 -0.47 4.40
C ILE A 25 5.09 -0.04 3.07
N LYS A 26 5.46 -1.01 2.24
CA LYS A 26 6.01 -0.81 0.91
C LYS A 26 5.02 -1.24 -0.15
N GLY A 27 4.97 -0.50 -1.25
CA GLY A 27 4.22 -0.84 -2.45
C GLY A 27 5.19 -1.09 -3.60
N PHE A 28 5.01 -2.21 -4.28
CA PHE A 28 5.81 -2.58 -5.45
C PHE A 28 5.06 -2.23 -6.72
N VAL A 29 5.75 -1.55 -7.63
CA VAL A 29 5.23 -1.16 -8.93
C VAL A 29 5.90 -2.06 -9.97
N SER A 30 5.11 -2.73 -10.79
CA SER A 30 5.65 -3.46 -11.94
C SER A 30 6.15 -2.44 -12.95
N SER A 31 7.46 -2.46 -13.21
CA SER A 31 8.06 -1.76 -14.34
C SER A 31 8.18 -2.74 -15.51
N SER A 32 8.05 -2.23 -16.74
CA SER A 32 8.31 -2.97 -17.97
C SER A 32 9.81 -3.16 -18.26
N THR A 33 10.69 -2.67 -17.39
CA THR A 33 12.14 -2.61 -17.57
C THR A 33 12.81 -3.18 -16.32
N LEU A 34 13.03 -4.51 -16.26
CA LEU A 34 13.93 -5.33 -15.39
C LEU A 34 14.19 -4.99 -13.90
N ASP A 35 13.84 -3.82 -13.40
CA ASP A 35 14.02 -3.34 -12.04
C ASP A 35 12.64 -3.18 -11.39
N GLU A 36 12.35 -4.07 -10.45
CA GLU A 36 11.17 -3.97 -9.60
C GLU A 36 11.33 -2.75 -8.66
N TRP A 37 10.52 -1.72 -8.87
CA TRP A 37 10.56 -0.51 -8.05
C TRP A 37 9.66 -0.71 -6.81
N SER A 38 10.22 -0.54 -5.61
CA SER A 38 9.42 -0.38 -4.36
C SER A 38 9.38 1.06 -3.83
N LYS A 39 8.24 1.47 -3.26
CA LYS A 39 8.04 2.78 -2.65
C LYS A 39 7.48 2.64 -1.23
N ASP A 40 8.01 3.41 -0.29
CA ASP A 40 7.44 3.52 1.05
C ASP A 40 6.07 4.21 0.94
N LEU A 41 5.00 3.51 1.32
CA LEU A 41 3.63 4.01 1.29
C LEU A 41 3.25 4.72 2.59
N GLY A 42 3.76 4.23 3.72
CA GLY A 42 3.52 4.77 5.05
C GLY A 42 4.47 4.18 6.08
N LYS A 43 4.58 4.85 7.22
CA LYS A 43 5.35 4.42 8.39
C LYS A 43 4.49 4.58 9.64
N TYR A 44 4.50 3.57 10.49
CA TYR A 44 3.68 3.48 11.69
C TYR A 44 4.54 3.36 12.95
N GLU A 45 3.90 3.51 14.11
CA GLU A 45 4.56 3.45 15.41
C GLU A 45 5.02 2.05 15.81
N SER A 46 4.33 1.01 15.32
CA SER A 46 4.58 -0.39 15.62
C SER A 46 4.43 -1.28 14.37
N ASN A 47 4.93 -2.52 14.48
CA ASN A 47 4.77 -3.51 13.42
C ASN A 47 3.31 -3.99 13.36
N GLU A 48 2.67 -4.11 14.52
CA GLU A 48 1.27 -4.47 14.70
C GLU A 48 0.37 -3.49 13.95
N ARG A 49 0.59 -2.17 14.11
CA ARG A 49 -0.19 -1.16 13.40
C ARG A 49 0.01 -1.23 11.88
N ALA A 50 1.24 -1.51 11.41
CA ALA A 50 1.50 -1.69 9.99
C ALA A 50 0.77 -2.92 9.42
N LEU A 51 0.68 -4.02 10.18
CA LEU A 51 -0.08 -5.22 9.81
C LEU A 51 -1.59 -4.97 9.82
N GLU A 52 -2.11 -4.22 10.78
CA GLU A 52 -3.52 -3.81 10.81
C GLU A 52 -3.90 -3.03 9.55
N VAL A 53 -3.08 -2.06 9.14
CA VAL A 53 -3.32 -1.30 7.91
C VAL A 53 -3.24 -2.19 6.67
N LEU A 54 -2.33 -3.17 6.63
CA LEU A 54 -2.30 -4.15 5.54
C LEU A 54 -3.63 -4.94 5.48
N ASN A 55 -4.18 -5.32 6.63
CA ASN A 55 -5.48 -5.98 6.71
C ASN A 55 -6.63 -5.06 6.30
N GLU A 56 -6.60 -3.77 6.64
CA GLU A 56 -7.57 -2.78 6.16
C GLU A 56 -7.58 -2.69 4.62
N ILE A 57 -6.40 -2.73 3.99
CA ILE A 57 -6.27 -2.76 2.53
C ILE A 57 -6.89 -4.04 1.96
N PHE A 58 -6.61 -5.19 2.57
CA PHE A 58 -7.19 -6.48 2.18
C PHE A 58 -8.72 -6.44 2.23
N MET A 59 -9.29 -6.02 3.35
CA MET A 59 -10.74 -5.88 3.50
C MET A 59 -11.34 -4.94 2.45
N LYS A 60 -10.62 -3.85 2.13
CA LYS A 60 -11.09 -2.90 1.11
C LYS A 60 -11.11 -3.49 -0.30
N ILE A 61 -10.21 -4.42 -0.59
CA ILE A 61 -10.18 -5.14 -1.86
C ILE A 61 -11.38 -6.08 -1.96
N GLU A 62 -11.65 -6.84 -0.90
CA GLU A 62 -12.79 -7.77 -0.81
C GLU A 62 -14.14 -7.04 -0.99
N GLU A 63 -14.31 -5.87 -0.36
CA GLU A 63 -15.54 -5.06 -0.46
C GLU A 63 -15.86 -4.60 -1.91
N ASN A 64 -14.84 -4.40 -2.75
CA ASN A 64 -14.98 -3.66 -4.01
C ASN A 64 -15.04 -4.54 -5.27
N ASN A 65 -15.14 -5.87 -5.12
CA ASN A 65 -15.26 -6.83 -6.22
C ASN A 65 -14.25 -6.62 -7.38
N GLY A 66 -13.04 -6.13 -7.08
CA GLY A 66 -11.86 -6.25 -7.94
C GLY A 66 -11.66 -5.27 -9.11
N ILE A 67 -12.63 -4.40 -9.46
CA ILE A 67 -12.48 -3.53 -10.65
C ILE A 67 -11.38 -2.47 -10.41
N SER A 68 -11.58 -1.59 -9.43
CA SER A 68 -10.59 -0.58 -9.04
C SER A 68 -10.76 -0.22 -7.57
N VAL A 69 -9.75 -0.56 -6.77
CA VAL A 69 -9.69 -0.28 -5.34
C VAL A 69 -8.78 0.92 -5.16
N THR A 70 -9.28 1.92 -4.44
CA THR A 70 -8.46 3.07 -3.99
C THR A 70 -8.35 3.01 -2.48
N PHE A 71 -7.15 3.26 -1.97
CA PHE A 71 -6.87 3.28 -0.55
C PHE A 71 -5.95 4.46 -0.22
N ALA A 72 -6.25 5.18 0.85
CA ALA A 72 -5.41 6.25 1.35
C ALA A 72 -4.75 5.81 2.64
N MET A 73 -3.42 5.84 2.70
CA MET A 73 -2.68 5.43 3.89
C MET A 73 -3.09 6.29 5.10
N PRO A 74 -3.53 5.68 6.22
CA PRO A 74 -3.92 6.42 7.41
C PRO A 74 -2.73 7.14 8.04
N LYS A 75 -3.00 8.28 8.69
CA LYS A 75 -1.97 9.11 9.33
C LYS A 75 -1.43 8.52 10.65
N LYS A 76 -2.19 7.61 11.27
CA LYS A 76 -1.90 6.94 12.55
C LYS A 76 -2.17 5.47 12.36
#